data_AF-A0A945A8M7-F1
#
_entry.id   AF-A0A945A8M7-F1
#
_cell.length_a   1.000
_cell.length_b   1.000
_cell.length_c   1.000
_cell.angle_alpha   90.00
_cell.angle_beta   90.00
_cell.angle_gamma   90.00
#
_symmetry.space_group_name_H-M   'P 1'
#
loop_
_entity.id
_entity.type
_entity.pdbx_description
1 polymer ?
#
loop_
_entity_poly.entity_id
_entity_poly.type
_entity_poly.pdbx_seq_one_letter_code
_entity_poly.pdbx_strand_id
1 'polypeptide(L)'
;LDDYIGPGYGQSYHEVHKTIRRVAQTEAVLLDPVYTGKCFTGLLDQIETDIISRDQAVVFLHSGGGPNLFAASETIGRLIVHNKGIGGQNKQTM
;
A
#
# COMPACT_ATOMS: atom_id res chain seq x y z
N LEU A 1 -6.22 5.97 14.51
CA LEU A 1 -4.90 5.33 14.24
C LEU A 1 -5.08 3.89 13.76
N ASP A 2 -6.01 3.15 14.36
CA ASP A 2 -6.32 1.76 14.00
C ASP A 2 -7.11 1.60 12.69
N ASP A 3 -7.55 2.73 12.11
CA ASP A 3 -8.41 2.82 10.93
C ASP A 3 -7.76 2.19 9.68
N TYR A 4 -6.43 2.06 9.65
CA TYR A 4 -5.66 1.53 8.51
C TYR A 4 -5.18 0.08 8.69
N ILE A 5 -5.60 -0.61 9.76
CA ILE A 5 -5.30 -2.04 9.95
C ILE A 5 -5.99 -2.86 8.85
N GLY A 6 -7.19 -2.45 8.44
CA GLY A 6 -8.01 -3.16 7.46
C GLY A 6 -8.50 -4.51 8.00
N PRO A 7 -8.48 -5.58 7.18
CA PRO A 7 -9.07 -6.88 7.54
C PRO A 7 -8.33 -7.63 8.67
N GLY A 8 -7.17 -7.15 9.10
CA GLY A 8 -6.42 -7.70 10.22
C GLY A 8 -4.93 -7.82 9.97
N TYR A 9 -4.23 -8.42 10.93
CA TYR A 9 -2.80 -8.68 10.86
C TYR A 9 -2.45 -9.62 9.69
N GLY A 10 -1.34 -9.34 9.00
CA GLY A 10 -0.88 -10.11 7.85
C GLY A 10 -1.71 -9.94 6.57
N GLN A 11 -2.88 -9.29 6.66
CA GLN A 11 -3.81 -9.14 5.54
C GLN A 11 -3.77 -7.71 4.99
N SER A 12 -3.53 -7.57 3.69
CA SER A 12 -3.53 -6.27 2.99
C SER A 12 -4.83 -6.04 2.24
N TYR A 13 -5.07 -4.80 1.81
CA TYR A 13 -6.26 -4.39 1.08
C TYR A 13 -5.89 -3.50 -0.11
N HIS A 14 -6.86 -3.27 -1.00
CA HIS A 14 -6.66 -2.64 -2.31
C HIS A 14 -5.89 -1.32 -2.28
N GLU A 15 -6.23 -0.41 -1.36
CA GLU A 15 -5.58 0.91 -1.27
C GLU A 15 -4.10 0.80 -0.82
N VAL A 16 -3.76 -0.21 -0.03
CA VAL A 16 -2.35 -0.51 0.32
C VAL A 16 -1.58 -0.91 -0.93
N HIS A 17 -2.16 -1.72 -1.81
CA HIS A 17 -1.50 -2.15 -3.05
C HIS A 17 -1.27 -0.97 -4.00
N LYS A 18 -2.26 -0.09 -4.13
CA LYS A 18 -2.10 1.17 -4.90
C LYS A 18 -1.01 2.06 -4.32
N THR A 19 -0.97 2.18 -2.99
CA THR A 19 0.04 2.99 -2.30
C THR A 19 1.44 2.44 -2.54
N ILE A 20 1.64 1.13 -2.32
CA ILE A 20 2.93 0.47 -2.58
C ILE A 20 3.36 0.70 -4.02
N ARG A 21 2.45 0.53 -4.99
CA ARG A 21 2.75 0.77 -6.41
C ARG A 21 3.13 2.23 -6.68
N ARG A 22 2.37 3.18 -6.15
CA ARG A 22 2.63 4.61 -6.33
C ARG A 22 4.02 4.98 -5.82
N VAL A 23 4.33 4.61 -4.57
CA VAL A 23 5.62 4.92 -3.94
C VAL A 23 6.77 4.23 -4.64
N ALA A 24 6.60 2.99 -5.08
CA ALA A 24 7.60 2.28 -5.88
C ALA A 24 7.89 2.99 -7.21
N GLN A 25 6.86 3.57 -7.85
CA GLN A 25 6.98 4.23 -9.15
C GLN A 25 7.50 5.67 -9.08
N THR A 26 7.17 6.41 -8.02
CA THR A 26 7.57 7.83 -7.91
C THR A 26 8.86 8.01 -7.15
N GLU A 27 9.11 7.21 -6.11
CA GLU A 27 10.25 7.39 -5.20
C GLU A 27 11.28 6.27 -5.25
N ALA A 28 11.04 5.21 -6.03
CA ALA A 28 11.85 3.99 -6.04
C ALA A 28 12.00 3.33 -4.64
N VAL A 29 11.00 3.52 -3.77
CA VAL A 29 10.95 2.93 -2.43
C VAL A 29 9.94 1.78 -2.41
N LEU A 30 10.37 0.62 -1.88
CA LEU A 30 9.53 -0.58 -1.79
C LEU A 30 8.93 -0.72 -0.40
N LEU A 31 7.62 -0.52 -0.29
CA LEU A 31 6.85 -0.74 0.92
C LEU A 31 6.27 -2.16 0.96
N ASP A 32 6.16 -2.72 2.15
CA ASP A 32 5.61 -4.05 2.39
C ASP A 32 4.09 -4.03 2.63
N PRO A 33 3.34 -5.10 2.29
CA PRO A 33 1.89 -5.13 2.44
C PRO A 33 1.35 -5.23 3.86
N VAL A 34 2.17 -5.64 4.82
CA VAL A 34 1.74 -5.95 6.18
C VAL A 34 1.89 -4.73 7.08
N TYR A 35 2.96 -3.95 6.93
CA TYR A 35 3.27 -2.82 7.82
C TYR A 35 3.44 -1.50 7.08
N THR A 36 4.54 -1.35 6.34
CA THR A 36 4.97 -0.05 5.84
C THR A 36 4.04 0.49 4.75
N GLY A 37 3.43 -0.38 3.96
CA GLY A 37 2.38 -0.02 3.01
C GLY A 37 1.13 0.52 3.71
N LYS A 38 0.65 -0.13 4.78
CA LYS A 38 -0.51 0.35 5.56
C LYS A 38 -0.23 1.70 6.22
N CYS A 39 0.95 1.85 6.82
CA CYS A 39 1.37 3.09 7.46
C CYS A 39 1.43 4.25 6.45
N PHE A 40 2.02 4.01 5.27
CA PHE A 40 2.09 5.04 4.23
C PHE A 40 0.72 5.36 3.62
N THR A 41 -0.18 4.37 3.51
CA THR A 41 -1.57 4.61 3.10
C THR A 41 -2.26 5.56 4.07
N GLY A 42 -2.10 5.33 5.38
CA GLY A 42 -2.64 6.23 6.40
C GLY A 42 -2.01 7.63 6.38
N LEU A 43 -0.70 7.73 6.10
CA LEU A 43 -0.04 9.02 5.93
C LEU A 43 -0.63 9.81 4.75
N LEU A 44 -0.81 9.17 3.58
CA LEU A 44 -1.40 9.83 2.41
C LEU A 44 -2.84 10.27 2.68
N ASP A 45 -3.64 9.40 3.29
CA ASP A 45 -5.03 9.71 3.66
C ASP A 45 -5.11 10.90 4.64
N GLN A 46 -4.22 10.97 5.64
CA GLN A 46 -4.17 12.11 6.57
C GLN A 46 -3.74 13.41 5.89
N ILE A 47 -2.91 13.37 4.86
CA ILE A 47 -2.56 14.55 4.05
C ILE A 47 -3.73 14.95 3.14
N GLU A 48 -4.47 13.99 2.61
CA GLU A 48 -5.62 14.22 1.73
C GLU A 48 -6.85 14.76 2.48
N THR A 49 -6.96 14.43 3.77
CA THR A 49 -8.03 14.87 4.68
C THR A 49 -7.64 16.09 5.54
N ASP A 50 -6.51 16.73 5.24
CA ASP A 50 -5.97 17.91 5.93
C ASP A 50 -5.73 17.72 7.44
N ILE A 51 -5.66 16.47 7.94
CA ILE A 51 -5.21 16.16 9.31
C ILE A 51 -3.72 16.51 9.45
N ILE A 52 -2.94 16.20 8.42
CA ILE A 52 -1.56 16.67 8.26
C ILE A 52 -1.57 17.71 7.15
N SER A 53 -1.18 18.93 7.48
CA SER A 53 -1.13 20.02 6.50
C SER A 53 -0.03 19.79 5.45
N ARG A 54 -0.28 20.21 4.21
CA ARG A 54 0.64 20.03 3.06
C ARG A 54 1.93 20.83 3.17
N ASP A 55 1.97 21.86 4.02
CA ASP A 55 3.16 22.66 4.32
C ASP A 55 3.97 22.11 5.52
N GLN A 56 3.46 21.08 6.20
CA GLN A 56 4.14 20.46 7.33
C GLN A 56 5.21 19.47 6.85
N ALA A 57 6.41 19.58 7.40
CA ALA A 57 7.45 18.58 7.18
C ALA A 57 7.14 17.28 7.93
N VAL A 58 7.20 16.15 7.24
CA VAL A 58 6.95 14.81 7.81
C VAL A 58 8.18 13.94 7.62
N VAL A 59 8.57 13.24 8.68
CA VAL A 59 9.58 12.17 8.64
C VAL A 59 8.87 10.83 8.64
N PHE A 60 8.93 10.10 7.53
CA PHE A 60 8.43 8.73 7.46
C PHE A 60 9.53 7.74 7.85
N LEU A 61 9.29 6.95 8.90
CA LEU A 61 10.21 5.88 9.31
C LEU A 61 9.91 4.59 8.53
N HIS A 62 10.69 4.32 7.49
CA HIS A 62 10.61 3.06 6.75
C HIS A 62 11.26 1.92 7.54
N SER A 63 10.44 1.16 8.27
CA SER A 63 10.90 0.06 9.15
C SER A 63 11.28 -1.25 8.45
N GLY A 64 11.38 -1.27 7.11
CA GLY A 64 11.69 -2.47 6.33
C GLY A 64 10.47 -3.29 5.90
N GLY A 65 10.57 -4.63 6.00
CA GLY A 65 9.50 -5.56 5.59
C GLY A 65 9.58 -6.06 4.13
N GLY A 66 10.54 -5.57 3.34
CA GLY A 66 10.69 -5.88 1.91
C GLY A 66 10.56 -7.35 1.51
N PRO A 67 11.12 -8.33 2.25
CA PRO A 67 10.95 -9.76 1.91
C PRO A 67 9.49 -10.23 1.81
N ASN A 68 8.54 -9.59 2.49
CA ASN A 68 7.11 -9.94 2.39
C ASN A 68 6.55 -9.72 0.97
N LEU A 69 7.21 -8.92 0.13
CA LEU A 69 6.82 -8.74 -1.27
C LEU A 69 6.97 -10.02 -2.09
N PHE A 70 7.93 -10.89 -1.76
CA PHE A 70 8.10 -12.16 -2.47
C PHE A 70 6.99 -13.15 -2.11
N ALA A 71 6.56 -13.16 -0.84
CA ALA A 71 5.41 -13.94 -0.40
C ALA A 71 4.09 -13.43 -1.03
N ALA A 72 3.99 -12.13 -1.30
CA ALA A 72 2.85 -11.50 -1.95
C ALA A 72 3.05 -11.26 -3.47
N SER A 73 4.00 -11.94 -4.11
CA SER A 73 4.45 -11.64 -5.49
C SER A 73 3.36 -11.75 -6.54
N GLU A 74 2.45 -12.72 -6.40
CA GLU A 74 1.29 -12.91 -7.27
C GLU A 74 0.34 -11.69 -7.24
N THR A 75 0.22 -11.01 -6.11
CA THR A 75 -0.68 -9.85 -5.98
C THR A 75 0.08 -8.55 -6.24
N ILE A 76 1.20 -8.34 -5.55
CA ILE A 76 1.91 -7.06 -5.51
C ILE A 76 3.09 -7.03 -6.48
N GLY A 77 3.85 -8.11 -6.59
CA GLY A 77 4.96 -8.20 -7.54
C GLY A 77 4.50 -7.93 -8.97
N ARG A 78 3.33 -8.47 -9.36
CA ARG A 78 2.71 -8.15 -10.65
C ARG A 78 2.29 -6.69 -10.78
N LEU A 79 1.72 -6.08 -9.74
CA LEU A 79 1.27 -4.68 -9.78
C LEU A 79 2.41 -3.66 -9.92
N ILE A 80 3.56 -3.95 -9.31
CA ILE A 80 4.75 -3.10 -9.40
C ILE A 80 5.37 -3.20 -10.79
N VAL A 81 5.49 -4.41 -11.35
CA VAL A 81 6.22 -4.66 -12.60
C VAL A 81 5.37 -4.43 -13.86
N HIS A 82 4.06 -4.65 -13.80
CA HIS A 82 3.18 -4.59 -14.98
C HIS A 82 2.14 -3.48 -14.86
N ASN A 83 1.90 -2.77 -15.97
CA ASN A 83 0.93 -1.67 -16.02
C ASN A 83 -0.53 -2.12 -16.25
N LYS A 84 -0.86 -3.40 -16.00
CA LYS A 84 -2.24 -3.90 -16.11
C LYS A 84 -2.95 -3.74 -14.78
N GLY A 85 -4.04 -2.96 -14.78
CA GLY A 85 -4.91 -2.79 -13.62
C GLY A 85 -5.53 -4.10 -13.15
N ILE A 86 -6.04 -4.11 -11.91
CA ILE A 86 -6.69 -5.28 -11.32
C ILE A 86 -7.94 -5.63 -12.15
N GLY A 87 -7.83 -6.69 -12.95
CA GLY A 87 -8.99 -7.30 -13.59
C GLY A 87 -9.93 -7.79 -12.50
N GLY A 88 -11.17 -7.29 -12.50
CA GLY A 88 -12.19 -7.67 -11.54
C GLY A 88 -12.37 -9.18 -11.49
N GLN A 89 -12.51 -9.70 -10.27
CA GLN A 89 -13.05 -11.03 -10.03
C GLN A 89 -14.38 -11.16 -10.79
N ASN A 90 -14.41 -11.99 -11.83
CA ASN A 90 -15.65 -12.38 -12.48
C ASN A 90 -16.56 -13.03 -11.44
N LYS A 91 -17.74 -12.45 -11.21
CA LYS A 91 -18.87 -13.13 -10.59
C LYS A 91 -19.13 -14.42 -11.38
N GLN A 92 -18.75 -15.57 -10.83
CA GLN A 92 -19.30 -16.83 -11.30
C GLN A 92 -20.72 -16.94 -10.75
N THR A 93 -21.65 -16.85 -11.70
CA THR A 93 -23.05 -17.19 -11.62
C THR A 93 -23.22 -18.62 -11.11
N MET A 94 -24.04 -18.80 -10.07
CA MET A 94 -25.08 -19.82 -10.02
C MET A 94 -26.34 -19.17 -9.46
#